data_AF-B0TQR6-F1
#
_entry.id   AF-B0TQR6-F1
#
_cell.length_a   1.000
_cell.length_b   1.000
_cell.length_c   1.000
_cell.angle_alpha   90.00
_cell.angle_beta   90.00
_cell.angle_gamma   90.00
#
_symmetry.space_group_name_H-M   'P 1'
#
loop_
_entity.id
_entity.type
_entity.pdbx_description
1 polymer ?
#
loop_
_entity_poly.entity_id
_entity_poly.type
_entity_poly.pdbx_seq_one_letter_code
_entity_poly.pdbx_strand_id
1 'polypeptide(L)'
;MSLPIARYHFIINPLVNKEVKVKVPDIKRTAPDVLRVTAFVLEKSEANEPFSVAEAAKTVQLNGINDYRIAEVLRAICLEPNGPNSLISLTTVDNQKSHANPGYWQLNPQTYYSYLSYISLLRSEEAIELAKLSLKAAEKSNQNAKISIWIAIVSIILTAVAILV
;
A
#
# COMPACT_ATOMS: atom_id res chain seq x y z
N MET A 1 46.14 -29.24 6.82
CA MET A 1 45.50 -28.08 7.48
C MET A 1 44.49 -27.53 6.48
N SER A 2 43.21 -27.87 6.67
CA SER A 2 42.12 -27.61 5.70
C SER A 2 41.02 -26.85 6.44
N LEU A 3 40.70 -25.65 5.96
CA LEU A 3 39.62 -24.81 6.49
C LEU A 3 38.28 -25.26 5.89
N PRO A 4 37.21 -25.45 6.68
CA PRO A 4 35.90 -25.77 6.12
C PRO A 4 35.24 -24.51 5.55
N ILE A 5 34.88 -24.58 4.28
CA ILE A 5 34.06 -23.59 3.58
C ILE A 5 32.61 -23.77 4.06
N ALA A 6 32.09 -22.79 4.81
CA ALA A 6 30.68 -22.74 5.17
C ALA A 6 29.83 -22.50 3.91
N ARG A 7 29.16 -23.55 3.45
CA ARG A 7 28.15 -23.49 2.38
C ARG A 7 26.89 -22.83 2.96
N TYR A 8 26.70 -21.54 2.69
CA TYR A 8 25.41 -20.89 2.94
C TYR A 8 24.38 -21.44 1.95
N HIS A 9 23.55 -22.38 2.41
CA HIS A 9 22.32 -22.73 1.71
C HIS A 9 21.33 -21.58 1.88
N PHE A 10 21.18 -20.75 0.85
CA PHE A 10 20.02 -19.88 0.73
C PHE A 10 18.79 -20.78 0.54
N ILE A 11 18.05 -21.03 1.62
CA ILE A 11 16.69 -21.56 1.54
C ILE A 11 15.83 -20.39 1.03
N ILE A 12 15.56 -20.39 -0.27
CA ILE A 12 14.55 -19.51 -0.85
C ILE A 12 13.21 -19.99 -0.30
N ASN A 13 12.67 -19.24 0.64
CA ASN A 13 11.43 -19.54 1.34
C ASN A 13 10.29 -19.66 0.29
N PRO A 14 9.53 -20.76 0.21
CA PRO A 14 8.51 -20.99 -0.83
C PRO A 14 7.25 -20.11 -0.69
N LEU A 15 7.30 -19.00 0.07
CA LEU A 15 6.19 -18.06 0.22
C LEU A 15 6.12 -17.02 -0.91
N VAL A 16 7.03 -17.04 -1.88
CA VAL A 16 7.03 -16.14 -3.06
C VAL A 16 6.07 -16.65 -4.15
N ASN A 17 4.90 -17.15 -3.77
CA ASN A 17 3.83 -17.43 -4.73
C ASN A 17 2.43 -17.29 -4.11
N LYS A 18 2.28 -16.39 -3.14
CA LYS A 18 0.97 -15.77 -2.93
C LYS A 18 0.91 -14.62 -3.91
N GLU A 19 -0.04 -14.67 -4.85
CA GLU A 19 -0.47 -13.48 -5.59
C GLU A 19 -0.62 -12.36 -4.56
N VAL A 20 0.29 -11.38 -4.60
CA VAL A 20 0.23 -10.24 -3.70
C VAL A 20 -0.92 -9.40 -4.24
N LYS A 21 -2.14 -9.73 -3.81
CA LYS A 21 -3.30 -8.86 -4.00
C LYS A 21 -2.90 -7.52 -3.39
N VAL A 22 -2.68 -6.53 -4.24
CA VAL A 22 -2.28 -5.20 -3.81
C VAL A 22 -3.47 -4.65 -3.05
N LYS A 23 -3.45 -4.76 -1.72
CA LYS A 23 -4.49 -4.17 -0.89
C LYS A 23 -4.50 -2.67 -1.18
N VAL A 24 -5.53 -2.22 -1.90
CA VAL A 24 -5.77 -0.82 -2.23
C VAL A 24 -5.89 -0.08 -0.89
N PRO A 25 -5.03 0.92 -0.62
CA PRO A 25 -5.10 1.65 0.63
C PRO A 25 -6.41 2.44 0.70
N ASP A 26 -6.95 2.61 1.90
CA ASP A 26 -8.11 3.47 2.12
C ASP A 26 -7.72 4.92 1.85
N ILE A 27 -8.11 5.43 0.68
CA ILE A 27 -7.74 6.77 0.23
C ILE A 27 -8.62 7.80 0.97
N LYS A 28 -7.97 8.67 1.74
CA LYS A 28 -8.64 9.78 2.42
C LYS A 28 -9.39 10.65 1.40
N ARG A 29 -10.56 11.16 1.81
CA ARG A 29 -11.39 12.09 1.00
C ARG A 29 -10.67 13.37 0.56
N THR A 30 -9.60 13.74 1.26
CA THR A 30 -8.75 14.90 0.94
C THR A 30 -7.73 14.63 -0.15
N ALA A 31 -7.60 13.38 -0.61
CA ALA A 31 -6.70 13.05 -1.70
C ALA A 31 -7.20 13.64 -3.04
N PRO A 32 -6.29 13.93 -3.97
CA PRO A 32 -6.62 14.33 -5.33
C PRO A 32 -7.66 13.41 -5.98
N ASP A 33 -8.61 14.00 -6.72
CA ASP A 33 -9.68 13.25 -7.41
C ASP A 33 -9.14 12.12 -8.28
N VAL A 34 -8.01 12.36 -8.96
CA VAL A 34 -7.36 11.36 -9.81
C VAL A 34 -7.02 10.11 -9.00
N LEU A 35 -6.40 10.26 -7.83
CA LEU A 35 -6.04 9.11 -6.98
C LEU A 35 -7.27 8.38 -6.47
N ARG A 36 -8.30 9.11 -6.04
CA ARG A 36 -9.56 8.52 -5.56
C ARG A 36 -10.25 7.70 -6.65
N VAL A 37 -10.36 8.26 -7.87
CA VAL A 37 -10.98 7.57 -9.02
C VAL A 37 -10.11 6.40 -9.49
N THR A 38 -8.78 6.55 -9.52
CA THR A 38 -7.87 5.43 -9.87
C THR A 38 -8.04 4.25 -8.92
N ALA A 39 -8.09 4.50 -7.60
CA ALA A 39 -8.30 3.44 -6.62
C ALA A 39 -9.66 2.77 -6.78
N PHE A 40 -10.71 3.56 -7.02
CA PHE A 40 -12.05 3.06 -7.24
C PHE A 40 -12.15 2.16 -8.49
N VAL A 41 -11.57 2.58 -9.61
CA VAL A 41 -11.50 1.79 -10.84
C VAL A 41 -10.76 0.48 -10.58
N LEU A 42 -9.63 0.54 -9.87
CA LEU A 42 -8.83 -0.66 -9.60
C LEU A 42 -9.60 -1.66 -8.73
N GLU A 43 -10.27 -1.20 -7.67
CA GLU A 43 -11.10 -2.04 -6.79
C GLU A 43 -12.23 -2.73 -7.58
N LYS A 44 -12.95 -1.97 -8.41
CA LYS A 44 -14.04 -2.50 -9.24
C LYS A 44 -13.55 -3.45 -10.33
N SER A 45 -12.39 -3.14 -10.94
CA SER A 45 -11.76 -4.00 -11.93
C SER A 45 -11.28 -5.32 -11.32
N GLU A 46 -10.75 -5.33 -10.10
CA GLU A 46 -10.35 -6.55 -9.38
C GLU A 46 -11.55 -7.41 -9.01
N ALA A 47 -12.69 -6.78 -8.66
CA ALA A 47 -13.97 -7.45 -8.42
C ALA A 47 -14.69 -7.86 -9.72
N ASN A 48 -14.18 -7.44 -10.88
CA ASN A 48 -14.84 -7.58 -12.18
C ASN A 48 -16.27 -7.05 -12.20
N GLU A 49 -16.51 -5.94 -11.49
CA GLU A 49 -17.82 -5.30 -11.36
C GLU A 49 -17.90 -4.09 -12.30
N PRO A 50 -18.91 -4.02 -13.20
CA PRO A 50 -19.11 -2.83 -14.00
C PRO A 50 -19.73 -1.73 -13.16
N PHE A 51 -19.47 -0.47 -13.53
CA PHE A 51 -20.10 0.68 -12.88
C PHE A 51 -20.30 1.82 -13.88
N SER A 52 -21.19 2.75 -13.56
CA SER A 52 -21.40 3.98 -14.34
C SER A 52 -20.82 5.20 -13.64
N VAL A 53 -20.58 6.30 -14.37
CA VAL A 53 -20.13 7.57 -13.79
C VAL A 53 -21.15 8.07 -12.76
N ALA A 54 -22.44 8.00 -13.09
CA ALA A 54 -23.53 8.47 -12.23
C ALA A 54 -23.70 7.63 -10.94
N GLU A 55 -23.39 6.34 -11.01
CA GLU A 55 -23.35 5.47 -9.84
C GLU A 55 -22.11 5.75 -8.99
N ALA A 56 -20.94 5.85 -9.64
CA ALA A 56 -19.66 6.12 -9.02
C ALA A 56 -19.73 7.39 -8.15
N ALA A 57 -20.31 8.48 -8.66
CA ALA A 57 -20.47 9.74 -7.94
C ALA A 57 -21.26 9.64 -6.63
N LYS A 58 -22.16 8.65 -6.52
CA LYS A 58 -23.00 8.42 -5.33
C LYS A 58 -22.34 7.53 -4.29
N THR A 59 -21.24 6.85 -4.64
CA THR A 59 -20.53 5.97 -3.72
C THR A 59 -19.85 6.77 -2.61
N VAL A 60 -19.67 6.16 -1.45
CA VAL A 60 -19.02 6.81 -0.29
C VAL A 60 -17.59 7.26 -0.60
N GLN A 61 -16.92 6.52 -1.50
CA GLN A 61 -15.52 6.71 -1.90
C GLN A 61 -15.32 7.91 -2.82
N LEU A 62 -16.26 8.17 -3.73
CA LEU A 62 -16.20 9.29 -4.69
C LEU A 62 -17.21 10.40 -4.40
N ASN A 63 -17.99 10.29 -3.32
CA ASN A 63 -18.88 11.34 -2.85
C ASN A 63 -18.13 12.69 -2.75
N GLY A 64 -18.76 13.75 -3.25
CA GLY A 64 -18.20 15.09 -3.36
C GLY A 64 -17.44 15.38 -4.66
N ILE A 65 -17.22 14.37 -5.52
CA ILE A 65 -16.66 14.58 -6.87
C ILE A 65 -17.82 14.65 -7.86
N ASN A 66 -17.83 15.68 -8.70
CA ASN A 66 -18.83 15.86 -9.75
C ASN A 66 -18.70 14.79 -10.85
N ASP A 67 -19.81 14.27 -11.35
CA ASP A 67 -19.92 13.39 -12.52
C ASP A 67 -19.04 13.85 -13.70
N TYR A 68 -19.03 15.15 -14.03
CA TYR A 68 -18.17 15.70 -15.09
C TYR A 68 -16.68 15.44 -14.81
N ARG A 69 -16.27 15.62 -13.55
CA ARG A 69 -14.88 15.41 -13.12
C ARG A 69 -14.52 13.93 -13.11
N ILE A 70 -15.42 13.07 -12.66
CA ILE A 70 -15.23 11.61 -12.71
C ILE A 70 -15.08 11.15 -14.15
N ALA A 71 -15.97 11.61 -15.05
CA ALA A 71 -15.90 11.30 -16.47
C ALA A 71 -14.60 11.76 -17.14
N GLU A 72 -14.16 12.98 -16.84
CA GLU A 72 -12.89 13.52 -17.32
C GLU A 72 -11.70 12.67 -16.85
N VAL A 73 -11.67 12.31 -15.57
CA VAL A 73 -10.59 11.48 -15.01
C VAL A 73 -10.62 10.09 -15.64
N LEU A 74 -11.78 9.43 -15.75
CA LEU A 74 -11.92 8.13 -16.40
C LEU A 74 -11.40 8.16 -17.84
N ARG A 75 -11.71 9.21 -18.61
CA ARG A 75 -11.17 9.38 -19.97
C ARG A 75 -9.64 9.41 -20.00
N ALA A 76 -9.02 10.01 -19.00
CA ALA A 76 -7.57 10.15 -18.94
C ALA A 76 -6.86 8.86 -18.47
N ILE A 77 -7.48 8.12 -17.55
CA ILE A 77 -6.80 7.03 -16.83
C ILE A 77 -7.19 5.63 -17.29
N CYS A 78 -8.33 5.47 -17.97
CA CYS A 78 -8.82 4.16 -18.40
C CYS A 78 -8.45 3.85 -19.85
N LEU A 79 -8.39 2.55 -20.16
CA LEU A 79 -8.42 2.04 -21.52
C LEU A 79 -9.84 2.10 -22.09
N GLU A 80 -9.93 1.85 -23.39
CA GLU A 80 -11.22 1.61 -24.04
C GLU A 80 -11.95 0.47 -23.31
N PRO A 81 -13.19 0.70 -22.84
CA PRO A 81 -13.93 -0.30 -22.09
C PRO A 81 -14.28 -1.50 -22.97
N ASN A 82 -14.22 -2.69 -22.40
CA ASN A 82 -14.54 -3.91 -23.12
C ASN A 82 -16.05 -3.96 -23.42
N GLY A 83 -16.45 -3.85 -24.69
CA GLY A 83 -17.84 -3.95 -25.12
C GLY A 83 -18.18 -3.12 -26.36
N PRO A 84 -19.47 -3.02 -26.71
CA PRO A 84 -19.94 -2.24 -27.87
C PRO A 84 -19.94 -0.71 -27.62
N ASN A 85 -19.78 -0.30 -26.37
CA ASN A 85 -19.78 1.10 -25.97
C ASN A 85 -18.36 1.64 -25.91
N SER A 86 -18.18 2.91 -26.30
CA SER A 86 -16.88 3.53 -26.26
C SER A 86 -16.62 4.25 -24.93
N LEU A 87 -15.34 4.46 -24.63
CA LEU A 87 -14.89 5.30 -23.53
C LEU A 87 -15.59 6.66 -23.61
N ILE A 88 -15.64 7.24 -24.81
CA ILE A 88 -16.25 8.55 -25.07
C ILE A 88 -17.76 8.51 -24.76
N SER A 89 -18.49 7.49 -25.21
CA SER A 89 -19.94 7.43 -24.97
C SER A 89 -20.27 7.24 -23.49
N LEU A 90 -19.55 6.36 -22.78
CA LEU A 90 -19.77 6.08 -21.36
C LEU A 90 -19.32 7.20 -20.42
N THR A 91 -18.56 8.16 -20.92
CA THR A 91 -18.08 9.33 -20.15
C THR A 91 -18.71 10.64 -20.65
N THR A 92 -19.63 10.60 -21.61
CA THR A 92 -20.31 11.82 -22.07
C THR A 92 -21.45 12.18 -21.12
N VAL A 93 -21.27 13.29 -20.41
CA VAL A 93 -22.29 13.83 -19.51
C VAL A 93 -23.20 14.77 -20.28
N ASP A 94 -24.25 14.21 -20.88
CA ASP A 94 -25.26 14.90 -21.67
C ASP A 94 -26.70 14.56 -21.23
N ASN A 95 -27.70 15.17 -21.89
CA ASN A 95 -29.12 14.91 -21.64
C ASN A 95 -29.55 13.48 -22.01
N GLN A 96 -28.76 12.75 -22.78
CA GLN A 96 -29.04 11.35 -23.13
C GLN A 96 -28.62 10.38 -22.02
N LYS A 97 -27.96 10.87 -20.96
CA LYS A 97 -27.58 10.09 -19.78
C LYS A 97 -26.73 8.86 -20.09
N SER A 98 -25.93 8.94 -21.15
CA SER A 98 -25.02 7.86 -21.57
C SER A 98 -23.99 7.51 -20.49
N HIS A 99 -23.56 8.50 -19.69
CA HIS A 99 -22.76 8.35 -18.47
C HIS A 99 -23.41 7.55 -17.33
N ALA A 100 -24.71 7.26 -17.40
CA ALA A 100 -25.41 6.38 -16.46
C ALA A 100 -25.35 4.89 -16.87
N ASN A 101 -24.82 4.58 -18.06
CA ASN A 101 -24.64 3.21 -18.49
C ASN A 101 -23.39 2.60 -17.83
N PRO A 102 -23.48 1.37 -17.30
CA PRO A 102 -22.35 0.72 -16.67
C PRO A 102 -21.35 0.21 -17.72
N GLY A 103 -20.06 0.35 -17.41
CA GLY A 103 -18.95 -0.13 -18.21
C GLY A 103 -17.98 -0.98 -17.40
N TYR A 104 -17.26 -1.88 -18.09
CA TYR A 104 -16.10 -2.57 -17.53
C TYR A 104 -14.85 -1.74 -17.74
N TRP A 105 -14.43 -1.07 -16.67
CA TRP A 105 -13.30 -0.14 -16.71
C TRP A 105 -12.01 -0.86 -16.38
N GLN A 106 -10.97 -0.56 -17.14
CA GLN A 106 -9.62 -1.02 -16.88
C GLN A 106 -8.68 0.18 -16.93
N LEU A 107 -7.74 0.27 -15.99
CA LEU A 107 -6.74 1.32 -16.01
C LEU A 107 -5.78 1.12 -17.19
N ASN A 108 -5.32 2.23 -17.77
CA ASN A 108 -4.21 2.17 -18.70
C ASN A 108 -2.90 1.79 -17.97
N PRO A 109 -1.94 1.16 -18.67
CA PRO A 109 -0.72 0.67 -18.03
C PRO A 109 0.06 1.77 -17.30
N GLN A 110 0.12 2.97 -17.89
CA GLN A 110 0.82 4.10 -17.28
C GLN A 110 0.24 4.48 -15.92
N THR A 111 -1.08 4.63 -15.83
CA THR A 111 -1.76 4.98 -14.57
C THR A 111 -1.63 3.83 -13.58
N TYR A 112 -1.82 2.59 -14.03
CA TYR A 112 -1.69 1.41 -13.18
C TYR A 112 -0.32 1.34 -12.50
N TYR A 113 0.77 1.40 -13.28
CA TYR A 113 2.12 1.36 -12.71
C TYR A 113 2.45 2.59 -11.87
N SER A 114 2.01 3.78 -12.29
CA SER A 114 2.20 5.00 -11.49
C SER A 114 1.52 4.88 -10.12
N TYR A 115 0.32 4.29 -10.08
CA TYR A 115 -0.42 4.06 -8.85
C TYR A 115 0.27 3.00 -7.96
N LEU A 116 0.81 1.92 -8.54
CA LEU A 116 1.61 0.94 -7.80
C LEU A 116 2.89 1.56 -7.22
N SER A 117 3.57 2.42 -7.97
CA SER A 117 4.74 3.16 -7.48
C SER A 117 4.36 4.07 -6.32
N TYR A 118 3.23 4.77 -6.41
CA TYR A 118 2.69 5.60 -5.33
C TYR A 118 2.44 4.78 -4.05
N ILE A 119 1.76 3.64 -4.15
CA ILE A 119 1.52 2.75 -3.00
C ILE A 119 2.85 2.26 -2.40
N SER A 120 3.82 1.90 -3.25
CA SER A 120 5.13 1.40 -2.80
C SER A 120 5.92 2.46 -2.03
N LEU A 121 5.84 3.72 -2.47
CA LEU A 121 6.45 4.83 -1.76
C LEU A 121 5.80 5.02 -0.39
N LEU A 122 4.46 5.06 -0.33
CA LEU A 122 3.71 5.21 0.93
C LEU A 122 4.12 4.14 1.96
N ARG A 123 4.18 2.86 1.53
CA ARG A 123 4.59 1.75 2.40
C ARG A 123 6.05 1.84 2.84
N SER A 124 6.91 2.37 1.97
CA SER A 124 8.33 2.56 2.30
C SER A 124 8.51 3.65 3.37
N GLU A 125 7.74 4.73 3.30
CA GLU A 125 7.73 5.80 4.31
C GLU A 125 7.26 5.27 5.67
N GLU A 126 6.16 4.51 5.70
CA GLU A 126 5.66 3.85 6.91
C GLU A 126 6.71 2.91 7.52
N ALA A 127 7.37 2.10 6.69
CA ALA A 127 8.43 1.20 7.13
C ALA A 127 9.65 1.95 7.70
N ILE A 128 10.02 3.09 7.10
CA ILE A 128 11.11 3.94 7.58
C ILE A 128 10.74 4.56 8.94
N GLU A 129 9.51 5.03 9.13
CA GLU A 129 9.05 5.55 10.42
C GLU A 129 9.08 4.48 11.51
N LEU A 130 8.59 3.29 11.22
CA LEU A 130 8.65 2.15 12.14
C LEU A 130 10.09 1.76 12.47
N ALA A 131 10.99 1.77 11.48
CA ALA A 131 12.41 1.50 11.68
C ALA A 131 13.08 2.56 12.58
N LYS A 132 12.70 3.84 12.46
CA LYS A 132 13.18 4.90 13.36
C LYS A 132 12.71 4.68 14.80
N LEU A 133 11.45 4.28 15.00
CA LEU A 133 10.91 3.99 16.32
C LEU A 133 11.59 2.76 16.95
N SER A 134 11.79 1.70 16.18
CA SER A 134 12.48 0.50 16.67
C SER A 134 13.94 0.77 17.02
N LEU A 135 14.63 1.61 16.23
CA LEU A 135 16.00 2.03 16.53
C LEU A 135 16.08 2.82 17.83
N LYS A 136 15.18 3.78 18.06
CA LYS A 136 15.10 4.51 19.34
C LYS A 136 14.83 3.57 20.53
N ALA A 137 13.94 2.59 20.36
CA ALA A 137 13.68 1.59 21.38
C ALA A 137 14.91 0.70 21.65
N ALA A 138 15.63 0.31 20.60
CA ALA A 138 16.87 -0.45 20.69
C ALA A 138 17.99 0.35 21.37
N GLU A 139 18.14 1.64 21.08
CA GLU A 139 19.09 2.53 21.75
C GLU A 139 18.80 2.62 23.26
N LYS A 140 17.54 2.81 23.64
CA LYS A 140 17.13 2.81 25.05
C LYS A 140 17.40 1.46 25.73
N SER A 141 17.10 0.36 25.04
CA SER A 141 17.39 -1.00 25.53
C SER A 141 18.89 -1.21 25.73
N ASN A 142 19.73 -0.75 24.80
CA ASN A 142 21.18 -0.83 24.88
C ASN A 142 21.73 -0.04 26.09
N GLN A 143 21.19 1.15 26.37
CA GLN A 143 21.56 1.91 27.58
C GLN A 143 21.16 1.16 28.85
N ASN A 144 19.95 0.60 28.91
CA ASN A 144 19.50 -0.21 30.05
C ASN A 144 20.37 -1.47 30.23
N ALA A 145 20.77 -2.12 29.15
CA ALA A 145 21.65 -3.29 29.17
C ALA A 145 23.03 -2.94 29.76
N LYS A 146 23.61 -1.79 29.39
CA LYS A 146 24.87 -1.29 29.99
C LYS A 146 24.75 -1.10 31.50
N ILE A 147 23.63 -0.54 31.97
CA ILE A 147 23.37 -0.38 33.41
C ILE A 147 23.24 -1.76 34.08
N SER A 148 22.50 -2.69 33.48
CA SER A 148 22.34 -4.04 34.02
C SER A 148 23.65 -4.81 34.11
N ILE A 149 24.55 -4.65 33.13
CA ILE A 149 25.90 -5.25 33.17
C ILE A 149 26.69 -4.70 34.36
N TRP A 150 26.64 -3.38 34.59
CA TRP A 150 27.29 -2.77 35.74
C TRP A 150 26.76 -3.30 37.07
N ILE A 151 25.44 -3.42 37.20
CA ILE A 151 24.80 -3.99 38.41
C ILE A 151 25.26 -5.44 38.64
N ALA A 152 25.32 -6.24 37.57
CA ALA A 152 25.77 -7.63 37.66
C ALA A 152 27.24 -7.76 38.08
N ILE A 153 28.12 -6.88 37.61
CA ILE A 153 29.53 -6.86 38.03
C ILE A 153 29.62 -6.57 39.54
N VAL A 154 28.89 -5.56 40.02
CA VAL A 154 28.88 -5.20 41.45
C VAL A 154 28.33 -6.33 42.31
N SER A 155 27.26 -7.01 41.86
CA SER A 155 26.67 -8.11 42.63
C SER A 155 27.61 -9.32 42.76
N ILE A 156 28.38 -9.65 41.72
CA ILE A 156 29.40 -10.73 41.74
C ILE A 156 30.49 -10.41 42.76
N ILE A 157 30.98 -9.16 42.80
CA ILE A 157 32.01 -8.73 43.75
C ILE A 157 31.49 -8.86 45.19
N LEU A 158 30.28 -8.38 45.46
CA LEU A 158 29.66 -8.46 46.78
C LEU A 158 29.47 -9.90 47.25
N THR A 159 29.02 -10.80 46.36
CA THR A 159 28.87 -12.22 46.70
C THR A 159 30.20 -12.91 46.96
N ALA A 160 31.25 -12.61 46.20
CA ALA A 160 32.59 -13.15 46.44
C ALA A 160 33.15 -12.74 47.81
N VAL A 161 32.97 -11.47 48.22
CA VAL A 161 33.39 -10.98 49.55
C VAL A 161 32.59 -11.67 50.66
N ALA A 162 31.28 -11.83 50.50
CA ALA A 162 30.43 -12.48 51.50
C ALA A 162 30.75 -13.97 51.72
N ILE A 163 31.31 -14.67 50.72
CA ILE A 163 31.77 -16.07 50.86
C ILE A 163 33.11 -16.15 51.60
N LEU A 164 33.92 -15.09 51.55
CA LEU A 164 35.26 -15.03 52.12
C LEU A 164 35.29 -14.60 53.61
N VAL A 165 34.20 -14.03 54.12
CA VAL A 165 34.00 -13.61 55.53
C VAL A 165 33.26 -14.69 56.30
#